data_AF-M7A4U8-F1
#
_entry.id   AF-M7A4U8-F1
#
_cell.length_a   1.000
_cell.length_b   1.000
_cell.length_c   1.000
_cell.angle_alpha   90.00
_cell.angle_beta   90.00
_cell.angle_gamma   90.00
#
_symmetry.space_group_name_H-M   'P 1'
#
loop_
_entity.id
_entity.type
_entity.pdbx_description
1 polymer ?
#
loop_
_entity_poly.entity_id
_entity_poly.type
_entity_poly.pdbx_seq_one_letter_code
_entity_poly.pdbx_strand_id
1 'polypeptide(L)'
;MEGGPLEPLEDLSGIEENSIIPLDSILPPELFLIPIKSRPVFPGIITPLIVPSGKFAKAVEETVKGNSFLGLVLLKDEENEKETSENIYQYGVVAKILKK
;
A
#
# COMPACT_ATOMS: atom_id res chain seq x y z
N MET A 1 -21.14 3.68 29.71
CA MET A 1 -20.83 4.84 28.85
C MET A 1 -20.76 4.29 27.45
N GLU A 2 -21.75 4.61 26.64
CA GLU A 2 -21.97 4.03 25.31
C GLU A 2 -20.89 4.51 24.33
N GLY A 3 -20.24 3.56 23.65
CA GLY A 3 -19.41 3.85 22.50
C GLY A 3 -20.31 4.11 21.30
N GLY A 4 -20.45 5.37 20.91
CA GLY A 4 -21.08 5.76 19.65
C GLY A 4 -20.30 5.22 18.44
N PRO A 5 -20.90 5.24 17.24
CA PRO A 5 -20.23 4.76 16.03
C PRO A 5 -18.96 5.56 15.80
N LEU A 6 -17.84 4.88 15.56
CA LEU A 6 -16.58 5.52 15.19
C LEU A 6 -16.75 6.11 13.78
N GLU A 7 -16.76 7.43 13.69
CA GLU A 7 -16.79 8.13 12.40
C GLU A 7 -15.51 7.84 11.60
N PRO A 8 -15.58 7.71 10.26
CA PRO A 8 -14.39 7.50 9.43
C PRO A 8 -13.48 8.74 9.51
N LEU A 9 -12.24 8.53 9.93
CA LEU A 9 -11.20 9.56 10.03
C LEU A 9 -10.66 9.89 8.64
N GLU A 10 -11.34 10.78 7.92
CA GLU A 10 -10.98 11.19 6.55
C GLU A 10 -9.85 12.23 6.48
N ASP A 11 -9.25 12.61 7.61
CA ASP A 11 -8.13 13.56 7.60
C ASP A 11 -7.02 13.16 8.60
N LEU A 12 -5.88 12.73 8.05
CA LEU A 12 -4.68 12.39 8.81
C LEU A 12 -3.93 13.64 9.31
N SER A 13 -4.42 14.85 9.02
CA SER A 13 -3.78 16.12 9.41
C SER A 13 -3.81 16.41 10.93
N GLY A 14 -4.67 15.71 11.68
CA GLY A 14 -4.89 15.94 13.13
C GLY A 14 -4.25 14.90 14.07
N ILE A 15 -3.44 13.96 13.57
CA ILE A 15 -2.85 12.91 14.41
C ILE A 15 -1.67 13.49 15.18
N GLU A 16 -1.77 13.55 16.50
CA GLU A 16 -0.63 13.85 17.36
C GLU A 16 0.46 12.79 17.16
N GLU A 17 1.71 13.25 16.98
CA GLU A 17 2.88 12.48 16.53
C GLU A 17 3.24 11.27 17.44
N ASN A 18 2.55 11.09 18.57
CA ASN A 18 2.75 10.01 19.55
C ASN A 18 1.46 9.30 19.98
N SER A 19 0.35 9.48 19.27
CA SER A 19 -0.90 8.79 19.58
C SER A 19 -0.90 7.36 19.00
N ILE A 20 -1.15 6.37 19.85
CA ILE A 20 -1.32 4.98 19.41
C ILE A 20 -2.72 4.85 18.83
N ILE A 21 -2.81 4.67 17.52
CA ILE A 21 -4.07 4.48 16.79
C ILE A 21 -4.18 3.06 16.23
N PRO A 22 -5.38 2.47 16.19
CA PRO A 22 -5.59 1.18 15.53
C PRO A 22 -5.26 1.26 14.04
N LEU A 23 -4.57 0.24 13.52
CA LEU A 23 -4.18 0.17 12.10
C LEU A 23 -5.40 0.17 11.17
N ASP A 24 -6.47 -0.50 11.58
CA ASP A 24 -7.72 -0.62 10.81
C ASP A 24 -8.46 0.71 10.68
N SER A 25 -8.10 1.72 11.48
CA SER A 25 -8.64 3.07 11.38
C SER A 25 -7.95 3.92 10.31
N ILE A 26 -6.78 3.50 9.82
CA ILE A 26 -5.99 4.24 8.82
C ILE A 26 -5.81 3.52 7.50
N LEU A 27 -5.80 2.18 7.51
CA LEU A 27 -5.66 1.38 6.30
C LEU A 27 -7.02 0.92 5.77
N PRO A 28 -7.19 0.86 4.44
CA PRO A 28 -8.38 0.24 3.87
C PRO A 28 -8.45 -1.25 4.17
N PRO A 29 -9.66 -1.85 4.13
CA PRO A 29 -9.85 -3.29 4.33
C PRO A 29 -9.22 -4.14 3.22
N GLU A 30 -9.03 -3.56 2.04
CA GLU A 30 -8.39 -4.21 0.89
C GLU A 30 -7.33 -3.29 0.27
N LEU A 31 -6.21 -3.87 -0.14
CA LEU A 31 -5.10 -3.17 -0.77
C LEU A 31 -4.77 -3.81 -2.11
N PHE A 32 -4.55 -2.97 -3.12
CA PHE A 32 -3.90 -3.42 -4.34
C PHE A 32 -2.45 -3.80 -4.03
N LEU A 33 -2.03 -4.98 -4.51
CA LEU A 33 -0.64 -5.43 -4.40
C LEU A 33 0.10 -5.18 -5.70
N ILE A 34 1.23 -4.48 -5.60
CA ILE A 34 2.13 -4.23 -6.72
C ILE A 34 3.40 -5.06 -6.53
N PRO A 35 3.68 -6.03 -7.42
CA PRO A 35 4.92 -6.79 -7.37
C PRO A 35 6.10 -5.92 -7.79
N ILE A 36 7.21 -5.98 -7.04
CA ILE A 36 8.48 -5.32 -7.35
C ILE A 36 9.57 -6.36 -7.58
N LYS A 37 10.52 -6.06 -8.48
CA LYS A 37 11.49 -7.07 -8.96
C LYS A 37 12.76 -7.18 -8.10
N SER A 38 13.52 -6.10 -7.99
CA SER A 38 14.95 -6.21 -7.63
C SER A 38 15.35 -5.61 -6.29
N ARG A 39 14.50 -4.78 -5.67
CA ARG A 39 14.84 -4.08 -4.43
C ARG A 39 13.67 -4.06 -3.46
N PRO A 40 13.80 -4.64 -2.27
CA PRO A 40 12.76 -4.51 -1.25
C PRO A 40 12.66 -3.06 -0.80
N VAL A 41 11.43 -2.59 -0.64
CA VAL A 41 11.14 -1.32 0.04
C VAL A 41 10.97 -1.62 1.52
N PHE A 42 11.51 -0.77 2.38
CA PHE A 42 11.35 -0.87 3.82
C PHE A 42 10.42 0.22 4.36
N PRO A 43 9.77 0.02 5.51
CA PRO A 43 9.02 1.08 6.17
C PRO A 43 9.91 2.29 6.51
N GLY A 44 9.34 3.49 6.46
CA GLY A 44 10.03 4.72 6.86
C GLY A 44 10.93 5.36 5.79
N ILE A 45 11.04 4.79 4.58
CA ILE A 45 11.78 5.39 3.46
C ILE A 45 10.85 5.83 2.33
N ILE A 46 11.24 6.90 1.63
CA ILE A 46 10.59 7.34 0.40
C ILE A 46 11.36 6.75 -0.78
N THR A 47 10.67 5.94 -1.61
CA THR A 47 11.28 5.28 -2.77
C THR A 47 10.57 5.71 -4.06
N PRO A 48 11.28 6.27 -5.05
CA PRO A 48 10.69 6.51 -6.37
C PRO A 48 10.48 5.19 -7.11
N LEU A 49 9.27 4.99 -7.64
CA LEU A 49 8.90 3.78 -8.39
C LEU A 49 8.39 4.15 -9.77
N ILE A 50 8.88 3.43 -10.79
CA ILE A 50 8.39 3.54 -12.17
C ILE A 50 7.42 2.40 -12.39
N VAL A 51 6.16 2.74 -12.64
CA VAL A 51 5.12 1.76 -12.96
C VAL A 51 4.90 1.79 -14.47
N PRO A 52 5.31 0.75 -15.21
CA PRO A 52 5.11 0.71 -16.65
C PRO A 52 3.62 0.59 -16.98
N SER A 53 3.23 1.10 -18.14
CA SER A 53 1.89 0.92 -18.71
C SER A 53 1.57 -0.57 -18.81
N GLY A 54 0.44 -1.00 -18.23
CA GLY A 54 0.07 -2.42 -18.23
C GLY A 54 -0.86 -2.78 -17.07
N LYS A 55 -0.80 -4.05 -16.67
CA LYS A 55 -1.72 -4.69 -15.71
C LYS A 55 -1.85 -3.92 -14.38
N PHE A 56 -0.80 -3.26 -13.92
CA PHE A 56 -0.76 -2.59 -12.62
C PHE A 56 -1.00 -1.08 -12.67
N ALA A 57 -0.91 -0.46 -13.86
CA ALA A 57 -1.10 0.99 -14.00
C ALA A 57 -2.49 1.43 -13.55
N LYS A 58 -3.53 0.67 -13.92
CA LYS A 58 -4.91 0.95 -13.52
C LYS A 58 -5.10 0.86 -12.00
N ALA A 59 -4.49 -0.14 -11.35
CA ALA A 59 -4.55 -0.31 -9.89
C ALA A 59 -3.92 0.88 -9.17
N VAL A 60 -2.79 1.40 -9.69
CA VAL A 60 -2.15 2.61 -9.15
C VAL A 60 -3.05 3.83 -9.36
N GLU A 61 -3.67 3.99 -10.53
CA GLU A 61 -4.60 5.10 -10.78
C GLU A 61 -5.85 5.06 -9.87
N GLU A 62 -6.40 3.88 -9.61
CA GLU A 62 -7.52 3.71 -8.68
C GLU A 62 -7.08 4.00 -7.24
N THR A 63 -5.89 3.55 -6.84
CA THR A 63 -5.32 3.82 -5.51
C THR A 63 -5.15 5.32 -5.26
N VAL A 64 -4.60 6.06 -6.23
CA VAL A 64 -4.40 7.52 -6.13
C VAL A 64 -5.71 8.28 -5.97
N LYS A 65 -6.82 7.79 -6.54
CA LYS A 65 -8.14 8.40 -6.41
C LYS A 65 -8.80 8.14 -5.06
N GLY A 66 -8.37 7.08 -4.35
CA GLY A 66 -8.86 6.71 -3.04
C GLY A 66 -7.94 7.16 -1.91
N ASN A 67 -7.65 6.24 -1.00
CA ASN A 67 -6.85 6.47 0.21
C ASN A 67 -5.32 6.58 -0.06
N SER A 68 -4.87 6.38 -1.31
CA SER A 68 -3.46 6.41 -1.71
C SER A 68 -2.56 5.37 -1.03
N PHE A 69 -3.10 4.33 -0.41
CA PHE A 69 -2.34 3.20 0.14
C PHE A 69 -2.34 2.00 -0.81
N LEU A 70 -1.17 1.39 -0.99
CA LEU A 70 -1.00 0.13 -1.71
C LEU A 70 -0.03 -0.79 -0.96
N GLY A 71 -0.08 -2.08 -1.27
CA GLY A 71 0.92 -3.03 -0.83
C GLY A 71 2.01 -3.20 -1.89
N LEU A 72 3.25 -3.22 -1.44
CA LEU A 72 4.41 -3.59 -2.24
C LEU A 72 4.90 -4.97 -1.79
N VAL A 73 5.12 -5.86 -2.75
CA VAL A 73 5.61 -7.21 -2.46
C VAL A 73 6.69 -7.60 -3.47
N LEU A 74 7.78 -8.18 -2.98
CA LEU A 74 8.88 -8.59 -3.85
C LEU A 74 8.49 -9.86 -4.63
N LEU A 75 8.98 -9.99 -5.87
CA LEU A 75 8.90 -11.23 -6.63
C LEU A 75 9.98 -12.20 -6.19
N LYS A 76 9.66 -13.49 -6.11
CA LYS A 76 10.64 -14.56 -5.85
C LYS A 76 11.55 -14.80 -7.05
N ASP A 77 10.98 -14.72 -8.25
CA ASP A 77 11.66 -14.89 -9.52
C ASP A 77 11.32 -13.69 -10.44
N GLU A 78 12.32 -12.91 -10.81
CA GLU A 78 12.15 -11.67 -11.59
C GLU A 78 11.89 -11.91 -13.09
N GLU A 79 12.24 -13.11 -13.58
CA GLU A 79 12.28 -13.48 -15.00
C GLU A 79 11.08 -14.36 -15.41
N ASN A 80 10.50 -15.11 -14.47
CA ASN A 80 9.39 -16.01 -14.78
C ASN A 80 8.03 -15.32 -14.88
N GLU A 81 7.32 -15.59 -15.98
CA GLU A 81 5.89 -15.28 -16.20
C GLU A 81 4.93 -16.24 -15.47
N LYS A 82 5.34 -16.76 -14.30
CA LYS A 82 4.42 -17.53 -13.44
C LYS A 82 3.27 -16.64 -12.98
N GLU A 83 2.15 -17.25 -12.60
CA GLU A 83 1.06 -16.50 -11.98
C GLU A 83 1.58 -15.69 -10.80
N THR A 84 1.36 -14.37 -10.83
CA THR A 84 1.92 -13.42 -9.87
C THR A 84 1.62 -13.83 -8.43
N SER A 85 0.46 -14.43 -8.18
CA SER A 85 0.00 -14.89 -6.88
C SER A 85 0.94 -15.93 -6.23
N GLU A 86 1.61 -16.76 -7.02
CA GLU A 86 2.54 -17.79 -6.52
C GLU A 86 3.99 -17.27 -6.45
N ASN A 87 4.30 -16.28 -7.28
CA ASN A 87 5.64 -15.73 -7.46
C ASN A 87 5.95 -14.52 -6.56
N ILE A 88 5.14 -14.26 -5.53
CA ILE A 88 5.38 -13.19 -4.55
C ILE A 88 5.81 -13.77 -3.19
N TYR A 89 6.56 -12.98 -2.43
CA TYR A 89 6.83 -13.29 -1.02
C TYR A 89 5.58 -13.10 -0.16
N GLN A 90 5.53 -13.79 0.99
CA GLN A 90 4.39 -13.71 1.92
C GLN A 90 4.30 -12.37 2.65
N TYR A 91 5.43 -11.68 2.82
CA TYR A 91 5.53 -10.42 3.54
C TYR A 91 5.92 -9.30 2.57
N GLY A 92 5.34 -8.13 2.81
CA GLY A 92 5.54 -6.93 2.02
C GLY A 92 5.43 -5.67 2.87
N VAL A 93 5.34 -4.53 2.21
CA VAL A 93 5.26 -3.23 2.88
C VAL A 93 4.05 -2.47 2.35
N VAL A 94 3.28 -1.88 3.27
CA VAL A 94 2.24 -0.91 2.89
C VAL A 94 2.91 0.43 2.63
N ALA A 95 2.67 1.00 1.45
CA ALA A 95 3.21 2.27 1.02
C ALA A 95 2.09 3.26 0.73
N LYS A 96 2.34 4.54 1.03
CA LYS A 96 1.46 5.65 0.66
C LYS A 96 2.03 6.37 -0.56
N ILE A 97 1.22 6.57 -1.59
CA ILE A 97 1.59 7.38 -2.75
C ILE A 97 1.60 8.84 -2.33
N LEU A 98 2.77 9.47 -2.34
CA LEU A 98 2.92 10.88 -1.97
C LEU A 98 2.64 11.82 -3.14
N LYS A 99 3.00 11.39 -4.36
CA LYS A 99 2.86 12.21 -5.58
C LYS A 99 2.91 11.33 -6.83
N LYS A 100 2.21 11.75 -7.89
CA LYS A 100 2.31 11.22 -9.26
C LYS A 100 3.32 12.04 -10.08
#